data_AF-A0A7C1YY74-F1
#
_entry.id   AF-A0A7C1YY74-F1
#
_cell.length_a   1.000
_cell.length_b   1.000
_cell.length_c   1.000
_cell.angle_alpha   90.00
_cell.angle_beta   90.00
_cell.angle_gamma   90.00
#
_symmetry.space_group_name_H-M   'P 1'
#
loop_
_entity.id
_entity.type
_entity.pdbx_description
1 polymer ?
#
loop_
_entity_poly.entity_id
_entity_poly.type
_entity_poly.pdbx_seq_one_letter_code
_entity_poly.pdbx_strand_id
1 'polypeptide(L)' 'MDLNNYDDLLEKAYKKIPENVQQSSRFEIPKVELRIESRNTFITNFNKIINTLNRDRRHFLGVF' A
#
# COMPACT_ATOMS: atom_id res chain seq x y z
N MET A 1 22.10 25.63 -14.65
CA MET A 1 22.04 25.14 -13.26
C MET A 1 23.46 24.71 -12.92
N ASP A 2 24.12 25.39 -12.00
CA ASP A 2 25.46 25.01 -11.56
C ASP A 2 25.37 23.67 -10.81
N LEU A 3 26.22 22.68 -11.14
CA LEU A 3 26.15 21.33 -10.58
C LEU A 3 26.24 21.33 -9.05
N ASN A 4 27.09 22.22 -8.52
CA ASN A 4 27.26 22.41 -7.07
C ASN A 4 25.96 22.89 -6.39
N ASN A 5 25.13 23.67 -7.10
CA ASN A 5 23.86 24.15 -6.57
C ASN A 5 22.81 23.02 -6.53
N TYR A 6 22.84 22.12 -7.51
CA TYR A 6 21.92 20.99 -7.56
C TYR A 6 22.16 20.00 -6.41
N ASP A 7 23.42 19.65 -6.16
CA ASP A 7 23.77 18.69 -5.11
C ASP A 7 23.43 19.22 -3.70
N ASP A 8 23.67 20.52 -3.44
CA ASP A 8 23.29 21.19 -2.19
C ASP A 8 21.76 21.20 -1.96
N LEU A 9 20.99 21.43 -3.02
CA LEU A 9 19.52 21.41 -2.96
C LEU A 9 19.00 19.99 -2.73
N LEU A 10 19.63 18.99 -3.34
CA LEU A 10 19.28 17.59 -3.20
C LEU A 10 19.54 17.09 -1.78
N GLU A 11 20.70 17.40 -1.20
CA GLU A 11 21.04 17.02 0.18
C GLU A 11 20.08 17.66 1.19
N LYS A 12 19.75 18.94 1.00
CA LYS A 12 18.74 19.64 1.83
C LYS A 12 17.35 19.01 1.70
N ALA A 13 16.97 18.54 0.51
CA ALA A 13 15.71 17.86 0.30
C ALA A 13 15.68 16.53 1.05
N TYR A 14 16.72 15.70 0.94
CA TYR A 14 16.81 14.43 1.66
C TYR A 14 16.81 14.61 3.18
N LYS A 15 17.52 15.61 3.72
CA LYS A 15 17.52 15.93 5.17
C LYS A 15 16.15 16.36 5.70
N LYS A 16 15.27 16.89 4.83
CA LYS A 16 13.89 17.28 5.19
C LYS A 16 12.90 16.14 5.11
N ILE A 17 13.26 15.01 4.48
CA ILE A 17 12.39 13.83 4.43
C ILE A 17 12.46 13.14 5.79
N PRO A 18 11.34 13.06 6.52
CA PRO A 18 11.33 12.42 7.84
C PRO A 18 11.61 10.91 7.70
N GLU A 19 12.33 10.34 8.67
CA GLU A 19 12.82 8.95 8.63
C GLU A 19 11.69 7.92 8.47
N ASN A 20 10.49 8.23 8.97
CA ASN A 20 9.29 7.40 8.84
C ASN A 20 8.76 7.25 7.39
N VAL A 21 9.25 8.06 6.44
CA VAL A 21 8.89 7.99 5.02
C VAL A 21 9.93 7.23 4.20
N GLN A 22 11.14 7.02 4.74
CA GLN A 22 12.21 6.30 4.03
C GLN A 22 11.97 4.79 3.95
N GLN A 23 11.22 4.23 4.91
CA GLN A 23 10.63 2.91 4.72
C GLN A 23 9.50 3.06 3.71
N SER A 24 9.75 2.61 2.48
CA SER A 24 8.68 2.21 1.58
C SER A 24 7.88 1.12 2.28
N SER A 25 6.94 1.53 3.13
CA SER A 25 5.95 0.67 3.76
C SER A 25 5.07 0.17 2.64
N ARG A 26 5.58 -0.82 1.92
CA ARG A 26 4.82 -1.60 0.97
C ARG A 26 3.58 -2.01 1.74
N PHE A 27 2.42 -1.54 1.31
CA PHE A 27 1.16 -1.76 2.01
C PHE A 27 1.07 -3.23 2.40
N GLU A 28 1.17 -3.54 3.69
CA GLU A 28 1.07 -4.91 4.17
C GLU A 28 -0.39 -5.33 4.05
N ILE A 29 -0.69 -6.11 3.02
CA ILE A 29 -2.03 -6.65 2.83
C ILE A 29 -2.29 -7.64 3.97
N PRO A 30 -3.38 -7.48 4.74
CA PRO A 30 -3.71 -8.44 5.79
C PRO A 30 -3.97 -9.81 5.17
N LYS A 31 -3.56 -10.88 5.86
CA LYS A 31 -3.79 -12.26 5.41
C LYS A 31 -5.29 -12.50 5.19
N VAL A 32 -5.64 -13.17 4.09
CA VAL A 32 -7.02 -13.51 3.76
C VAL A 32 -7.55 -14.53 4.76
N GLU A 33 -8.70 -14.25 5.34
CA GLU A 33 -9.43 -15.19 6.21
C GLU A 33 -10.57 -15.82 5.40
N LEU A 34 -10.54 -17.15 5.31
CA LEU A 34 -11.50 -17.93 4.54
C LEU A 34 -12.40 -18.74 5.47
N ARG A 35 -13.68 -18.78 5.13
CA ARG A 35 -14.65 -19.73 5.66
C ARG A 35 -15.20 -20.55 4.50
N ILE A 36 -14.97 -21.86 4.55
CA ILE A 36 -15.41 -22.78 3.51
C ILE A 36 -16.61 -23.56 4.04
N GLU A 37 -17.74 -23.45 3.36
CA GLU A 37 -18.99 -24.15 3.67
C GLU A 37 -19.40 -25.00 2.46
N SER A 38 -18.96 -26.27 2.46
CA SER A 38 -19.19 -27.22 1.37
C SER A 38 -18.68 -26.68 0.01
N ARG A 39 -19.59 -26.30 -0.89
CA ARG A 39 -19.27 -25.72 -2.21
C ARG A 39 -19.00 -24.21 -2.15
N ASN A 40 -19.37 -23.54 -1.07
CA ASN A 40 -19.25 -22.09 -0.94
C ASN A 40 -17.97 -21.69 -0.20
N THR A 41 -17.26 -20.68 -0.70
CA THR A 41 -16.07 -20.10 -0.06
C THR A 41 -16.31 -18.62 0.21
N PHE A 42 -16.20 -18.22 1.47
CA PHE A 42 -16.42 -16.86 1.93
C PHE A 42 -15.12 -16.24 2.43
N ILE A 43 -14.86 -15.00 2.03
CA ILE A 43 -13.76 -14.19 2.58
C ILE A 43 -14.32 -13.34 3.72
N THR A 44 -13.99 -13.68 4.97
CA THR A 44 -14.58 -13.02 6.16
C THR A 44 -14.02 -11.62 6.41
N ASN A 45 -12.77 -11.36 5.99
CA ASN A 45 -12.09 -10.08 6.20
C ASN A 45 -11.95 -9.23 4.93
N PHE A 46 -12.84 -9.42 3.95
CA PHE A 46 -12.78 -8.73 2.65
C PHE A 46 -12.78 -7.20 2.78
N ASN A 47 -13.67 -6.62 3.61
CA ASN A 47 -13.71 -5.17 3.80
C ASN A 47 -12.39 -4.61 4.38
N LYS A 48 -11.73 -5.37 5.26
CA LYS A 48 -10.43 -4.97 5.82
C LYS A 48 -9.36 -4.91 4.74
N ILE A 49 -9.30 -5.93 3.88
CA ILE A 49 -8.36 -5.99 2.75
C ILE A 49 -8.57 -4.81 1.80
N ILE A 50 -9.81 -4.55 1.40
CA ILE A 50 -10.15 -3.47 0.46
C ILE A 50 -9.80 -2.09 1.02
N ASN A 51 -10.06 -1.87 2.32
CA ASN A 51 -9.72 -0.62 2.99
C ASN A 51 -8.21 -0.43 3.08
N THR A 52 -7.44 -1.47 3.40
CA THR A 52 -5.97 -1.41 3.42
C THR A 52 -5.39 -1.10 2.04
N LEU A 53 -6.01 -1.63 0.97
CA LEU A 53 -5.60 -1.37 -0.40
C LEU A 53 -6.04 -0.01 -0.94
N ASN A 54 -6.92 0.70 -0.21
CA ASN A 54 -7.51 1.96 -0.62
C ASN A 54 -8.11 1.90 -2.04
N ARG A 55 -8.95 0.87 -2.29
CA ARG A 55 -9.63 0.62 -3.56
C ARG A 55 -11.13 0.45 -3.37
N ASP A 56 -11.92 0.72 -4.41
CA ASP A 56 -13.34 0.37 -4.41
C ASP A 56 -13.53 -1.16 -4.57
N ARG A 57 -14.56 -1.71 -3.92
CA ARG A 57 -14.91 -3.14 -3.98
C ARG A 57 -15.19 -3.64 -5.39
N ARG A 58 -15.73 -2.79 -6.28
CA ARG A 58 -16.06 -3.14 -7.67
C ARG A 58 -14.83 -3.56 -8.47
N HIS A 59 -13.66 -2.99 -8.17
CA HIS A 59 -12.42 -3.37 -8.83
C HIS A 59 -11.99 -4.81 -8.54
N PHE A 60 -12.47 -5.40 -7.45
CA PHE A 60 -12.19 -6.79 -7.11
C PHE A 60 -13.23 -7.73 -7.71
N LEU A 61 -14.51 -7.36 -7.68
CA LEU A 61 -15.60 -8.19 -8.18
C LEU A 61 -15.54 -8.45 -9.70
N GLY A 62 -14.88 -7.58 -10.48
CA GLY A 62 -14.74 -7.78 -11.94
C GLY A 62 -13.67 -8.79 -12.35
N VAL A 63 -12.86 -9.30 -11.40
CA VAL A 63 -11.69 -10.16 -11.67
C VAL A 63 -11.94 -11.61 -11.23
N PHE A 64 -13.10 -11.91 -10.64
CA PHE A 64 -13.50 -13.23 -10.15
C PHE A 64 -14.72 -13.76 -10.87
#